data_AF-A0A016A411-F1
#
_entry.id   AF-A0A016A411-F1
#
_cell.length_a   1.000
_cell.length_b   1.000
_cell.length_c   1.000
_cell.angle_alpha   90.00
_cell.angle_beta   90.00
_cell.angle_gamma   90.00
#
_symmetry.space_group_name_H-M   'P 1'
#
loop_
_entity.id
_entity.type
_entity.pdbx_description
1 polymer ?
#
loop_
_entity_poly.entity_id
_entity_poly.type
_entity_poly.pdbx_seq_one_letter_code
_entity_poly.pdbx_strand_id
1 'polypeptide(L)'
;MDNIKESKEYKLAKEWEMAVNSFSFNPKRFAAAIPDMHPTLQQSLYRLFKECIIVMADETRLYDDRNRASHEEAKCLMEYLKTNGKHIPLK
;
A
#
# COMPACT_ATOMS: atom_id res chain seq x y z
N MET A 1 10.26 -18.56 12.06
CA MET A 1 9.70 -17.37 11.39
C MET A 1 10.37 -17.33 10.04
N ASP A 2 9.63 -17.58 8.96
CA ASP A 2 10.23 -17.65 7.63
C ASP A 2 10.88 -16.31 7.28
N ASN A 3 12.00 -16.36 6.56
CA ASN A 3 12.71 -15.17 6.14
C ASN A 3 11.82 -14.35 5.20
N ILE A 4 11.31 -13.20 5.65
CA ILE A 4 10.42 -12.34 4.85
C ILE A 4 11.03 -12.00 3.48
N LYS A 5 12.37 -11.92 3.38
CA LYS A 5 13.08 -11.59 2.15
C LYS A 5 12.96 -12.67 1.08
N GLU A 6 12.63 -13.90 1.45
CA GLU A 6 12.43 -15.02 0.52
C GLU A 6 10.99 -15.13 0.02
N SER A 7 10.04 -14.45 0.70
CA SER A 7 8.63 -14.43 0.33
C SER A 7 8.41 -13.81 -1.06
N LYS A 8 7.33 -14.25 -1.74
CA LYS A 8 6.90 -13.67 -3.01
C LYS A 8 6.45 -12.22 -2.84
N GLU A 9 5.87 -11.89 -1.68
CA GLU A 9 5.39 -10.55 -1.33
C GLU A 9 6.55 -9.56 -1.21
N TYR A 10 7.65 -9.94 -0.56
CA TYR A 10 8.84 -9.09 -0.48
C TYR A 10 9.47 -8.87 -1.85
N LYS A 11 9.58 -9.92 -2.67
CA LYS A 11 10.09 -9.79 -4.05
C LYS A 11 9.22 -8.84 -4.88
N LEU A 12 7.89 -8.99 -4.80
CA LEU A 12 6.94 -8.09 -5.46
C LEU A 12 7.05 -6.64 -4.95
N ALA A 13 7.26 -6.42 -3.65
CA ALA A 13 7.46 -5.09 -3.09
C ALA A 13 8.71 -4.41 -3.67
N LYS A 14 9.81 -5.16 -3.88
CA LYS A 14 11.02 -4.65 -4.52
C LYS A 14 10.84 -4.38 -6.01
N GLU A 15 10.10 -5.23 -6.73
CA GLU A 15 9.74 -4.98 -8.13
C GLU A 15 8.89 -3.72 -8.27
N TRP A 16 7.92 -3.52 -7.37
CA TRP A 16 7.12 -2.30 -7.31
C TRP A 16 7.96 -1.07 -7.01
N GLU A 17 8.87 -1.14 -6.04
CA GLU A 17 9.80 -0.03 -5.72
C GLU A 17 10.62 0.38 -6.94
N MET A 18 11.14 -0.59 -7.71
CA MET A 18 11.84 -0.32 -8.96
C MET A 18 10.92 0.31 -10.02
N ALA A 19 9.68 -0.18 -10.14
CA ALA A 19 8.72 0.34 -11.10
C ALA A 19 8.34 1.80 -10.82
N VAL A 20 8.13 2.17 -9.55
CA VAL A 20 7.77 3.55 -9.16
C VAL A 20 8.97 4.50 -9.13
N ASN A 21 10.19 3.99 -8.95
CA ASN A 21 11.42 4.76 -9.05
C ASN A 21 11.84 5.07 -10.51
N SER A 22 11.09 4.59 -11.50
CA SER A 22 11.29 4.94 -12.90
C SER A 22 10.77 6.36 -13.20
N PHE A 23 11.56 7.17 -13.92
CA PHE A 23 11.20 8.53 -14.35
C PHE A 23 9.89 8.62 -15.15
N SER A 24 9.37 7.50 -15.66
CA SER A 24 8.14 7.43 -16.47
C SER A 24 6.91 6.92 -15.71
N PHE A 25 7.02 6.56 -14.43
CA PHE A 25 5.87 6.08 -13.68
C PHE A 25 4.83 7.19 -13.49
N ASN A 26 3.59 6.91 -13.85
CA ASN A 26 2.48 7.85 -13.70
C ASN A 26 1.39 7.23 -12.82
N PRO A 27 1.30 7.63 -11.53
CA PRO A 27 0.30 7.12 -10.60
C PRO A 27 -1.15 7.27 -11.09
N LYS A 28 -1.47 8.34 -11.84
CA LYS A 28 -2.81 8.55 -12.39
C LYS A 28 -3.15 7.54 -13.48
N ARG A 29 -2.19 7.19 -14.35
CA ARG A 29 -2.38 6.14 -15.37
C ARG A 29 -2.50 4.76 -14.74
N PHE A 30 -1.69 4.47 -13.72
CA PHE A 30 -1.84 3.22 -12.95
C PHE A 30 -3.24 3.11 -12.34
N ALA A 31 -3.72 4.15 -11.67
CA ALA A 31 -5.05 4.17 -11.06
C ALA A 31 -6.17 4.02 -12.10
N ALA A 32 -6.02 4.63 -13.28
CA ALA A 32 -6.99 4.54 -14.37
C ALA A 32 -7.14 3.12 -14.96
N ALA A 33 -6.14 2.24 -14.77
CA ALA A 33 -6.18 0.85 -15.21
C ALA A 33 -6.80 -0.11 -14.17
N ILE A 34 -7.02 0.34 -12.93
CA ILE A 34 -7.63 -0.50 -11.87
C ILE A 34 -9.03 -1.02 -12.26
N PRO A 35 -9.92 -0.23 -12.89
CA PRO A 35 -11.22 -0.72 -13.33
C PRO A 35 -11.17 -1.91 -14.29
N ASP A 36 -10.07 -2.06 -15.06
CA ASP A 36 -9.89 -3.15 -16.01
C ASP A 36 -9.43 -4.46 -15.33
N MET A 37 -9.03 -4.42 -14.06
CA MET A 37 -8.67 -5.62 -13.30
C MET A 37 -9.92 -6.45 -12.97
N HIS A 38 -9.74 -7.76 -12.82
CA HIS A 38 -10.81 -8.64 -12.32
C HIS A 38 -11.38 -8.11 -10.98
N PRO A 39 -12.71 -8.04 -10.77
CA PRO A 39 -13.30 -7.41 -9.57
C PRO A 39 -12.80 -7.95 -8.23
N THR A 40 -12.56 -9.28 -8.14
CA THR A 40 -11.96 -9.87 -6.92
C THR A 40 -10.54 -9.34 -6.67
N LEU A 41 -9.76 -9.07 -7.72
CA LEU A 41 -8.42 -8.52 -7.60
C LEU A 41 -8.44 -7.03 -7.24
N GLN A 42 -9.45 -6.28 -7.67
CA GLN A 42 -9.66 -4.91 -7.19
C GLN A 42 -9.86 -4.88 -5.65
N GLN A 43 -10.63 -5.84 -5.10
CA GLN A 43 -10.78 -5.99 -3.65
C GLN A 43 -9.47 -6.39 -2.96
N SER A 44 -8.70 -7.30 -3.56
CA SER A 44 -7.36 -7.67 -3.06
C SER A 44 -6.41 -6.48 -3.04
N LEU A 45 -6.42 -5.65 -4.10
CA LEU A 45 -5.62 -4.44 -4.17
C LEU A 45 -6.03 -3.43 -3.09
N TYR A 46 -7.32 -3.25 -2.84
CA TYR A 46 -7.78 -2.39 -1.75
C TYR A 46 -7.34 -2.89 -0.37
N ARG A 47 -7.39 -4.21 -0.12
CA ARG A 47 -6.83 -4.79 1.12
C ARG A 47 -5.34 -4.51 1.24
N LEU A 48 -4.58 -4.68 0.15
CA LEU A 48 -3.15 -4.34 0.12
C LEU A 48 -2.92 -2.87 0.49
N PHE A 49 -3.70 -1.94 -0.07
CA PHE A 49 -3.58 -0.52 0.28
C PHE A 49 -3.85 -0.24 1.76
N LYS A 50 -4.83 -0.91 2.37
CA LYS A 50 -5.08 -0.78 3.82
C LYS A 50 -3.86 -1.21 4.64
N GLU A 51 -3.25 -2.33 4.31
CA GLU A 51 -2.04 -2.81 5.00
C GLU A 51 -0.85 -1.84 4.79
N CYS A 52 -0.69 -1.30 3.57
CA CYS A 52 0.32 -0.27 3.31
C CYS A 52 0.10 0.97 4.17
N ILE A 53 -1.14 1.46 4.31
CA ILE A 53 -1.48 2.61 5.16
C ILE A 53 -1.10 2.33 6.62
N ILE A 54 -1.41 1.14 7.14
CA ILE A 54 -1.07 0.75 8.52
C ILE A 54 0.45 0.82 8.74
N VAL A 55 1.24 0.25 7.83
CA VAL A 55 2.72 0.27 7.93
C VAL A 55 3.29 1.68 7.73
N MET A 56 2.64 2.52 6.91
CA MET A 56 3.06 3.90 6.70
C MET A 56 2.70 4.81 7.88
N ALA A 57 1.65 4.48 8.63
CA ALA A 57 1.23 5.19 9.84
C ALA A 57 1.97 4.77 11.11
N ASP A 58 2.76 3.70 11.06
CA ASP A 58 3.48 3.13 12.20
C ASP A 58 4.50 4.10 12.81
N GLU A 59 4.21 4.60 14.02
CA GLU A 59 5.06 5.56 14.74
C GLU A 59 6.39 4.97 15.23
N THR A 60 6.58 3.64 15.19
CA THR A 60 7.83 3.00 15.61
C THR A 60 8.94 3.09 14.55
N ARG A 61 8.60 3.51 13.33
CA ARG A 61 9.56 3.68 12.22
C ARG A 61 10.17 5.08 12.24
N LEU A 62 11.41 5.18 11.76
CA LEU A 62 12.07 6.47 11.55
C LEU A 62 11.58 7.09 10.24
N TYR A 63 11.11 8.34 10.32
CA TYR A 63 10.68 9.16 9.19
C TYR A 63 11.59 10.37 9.04
N ASP A 64 11.86 10.75 7.80
CA ASP A 64 12.56 11.99 7.45
C ASP A 64 11.67 12.89 6.61
N ASP A 65 12.17 14.07 6.25
CA ASP A 65 11.32 15.07 5.59
C ASP A 65 10.82 14.63 4.21
N ARG A 66 11.42 13.62 3.58
CA ARG A 66 10.96 13.07 2.30
C ARG A 66 9.65 12.28 2.44
N ASN A 67 9.41 11.66 3.60
CA ASN A 67 8.24 10.80 3.83
C ASN A 67 7.35 11.26 4.99
N ARG A 68 7.68 12.38 5.66
CA ARG A 68 6.88 12.95 6.76
C ARG A 68 5.44 13.26 6.35
N ALA A 69 5.23 13.89 5.20
CA ALA A 69 3.88 14.27 4.75
C ALA A 69 2.98 13.05 4.53
N SER A 70 3.49 12.00 3.87
CA SER A 70 2.72 10.79 3.63
C SER A 70 2.52 9.95 4.89
N HIS A 71 3.43 10.02 5.87
CA HIS A 71 3.24 9.44 7.19
C HIS A 71 2.07 10.08 7.95
N GLU A 72 2.04 11.41 8.05
CA GLU A 72 0.96 12.12 8.77
C GLU A 72 -0.41 11.88 8.11
N GLU A 73 -0.48 11.89 6.77
CA GLU A 73 -1.71 11.55 6.06
C GLU A 73 -2.12 10.09 6.30
N ALA A 74 -1.16 9.15 6.29
CA ALA A 74 -1.42 7.75 6.62
C ALA A 74 -1.95 7.57 8.04
N LYS A 75 -1.48 8.35 9.03
CA LYS A 75 -2.01 8.34 10.39
C LYS A 75 -3.49 8.76 10.44
N CYS A 76 -3.84 9.83 9.75
CA CYS A 76 -5.24 10.27 9.66
C CYS A 76 -6.13 9.20 8.99
N LEU A 77 -5.65 8.58 7.91
CA LEU A 77 -6.36 7.50 7.23
C LEU A 77 -6.50 6.25 8.10
N MET A 78 -5.44 5.88 8.83
CA MET A 78 -5.46 4.74 9.75
C MET A 78 -6.51 4.95 10.85
N GLU A 79 -6.58 6.16 11.42
CA GLU A 79 -7.57 6.47 12.45
C GLU A 79 -9.00 6.40 11.89
N TYR A 80 -9.24 6.97 10.72
CA TYR A 80 -10.52 6.82 10.02
C TYR A 80 -10.88 5.35 9.80
N LEU A 81 -9.92 4.52 9.36
CA LEU A 81 -10.13 3.10 9.10
C LEU A 81 -10.40 2.28 10.38
N LYS A 82 -9.83 2.66 11.53
CA LYS A 82 -10.14 2.02 12.82
C LYS A 82 -11.60 2.26 13.22
N THR A 83 -12.09 3.49 13.01
CA THR A 83 -13.46 3.87 13.41
C THR A 83 -14.51 3.44 12.38
N ASN A 84 -14.20 3.57 11.08
CA ASN A 84 -15.18 3.47 9.98
C ASN A 84 -14.89 2.35 8.98
N GLY A 85 -13.77 1.64 9.14
CA GLY A 85 -13.32 0.64 8.19
C GLY A 85 -14.32 -0.51 8.05
N LYS A 86 -14.64 -0.87 6.81
CA LYS A 86 -15.48 -2.04 6.51
C LYS A 86 -14.64 -3.30 6.46
N HIS A 87 -15.24 -4.42 6.87
CA HIS A 87 -14.70 -5.76 6.62
C HIS A 87 -14.77 -6.06 5.11
N ILE A 88 -13.65 -6.47 4.53
CA ILE A 88 -13.54 -6.83 3.11
C ILE A 88 -13.23 -8.33 3.05
N PRO A 89 -14.21 -9.19 2.72
CA PRO A 89 -14.03 -10.64 2.82
C PRO A 89 -12.96 -11.16 1.84
N LEU A 90 -12.21 -12.16 2.27
CA LEU A 90 -11.46 -13.02 1.36
C LEU A 90 -12.46 -13.92 0.63
N LYS A 91 -12.34 -14.03 -0.69
CA LYS A 91 -13.01 -15.08 -1.46
C LYS A 91 -12.14 -16.33 -1.46
#